data_AF-A0A3D9CEI6-F1
#
_entry.id   AF-A0A3D9CEI6-F1
#
_cell.length_a   1.000
_cell.length_b   1.000
_cell.length_c   1.000
_cell.angle_alpha   90.00
_cell.angle_beta   90.00
_cell.angle_gamma   90.00
#
_symmetry.space_group_name_H-M   'P 1'
#
loop_
_entity.id
_entity.type
_entity.pdbx_description
1 polymer ?
#
loop_
_entity_poly.entity_id
_entity_poly.type
_entity_poly.pdbx_seq_one_letter_code
_entity_poly.pdbx_strand_id
1 'polypeptide(L)'
;MKKIILSLGIIISTTSLNAQVKLYNVDLPHFNKSNLVKSAKTVKNVNNFTKRVTNITEYNAMGQLHGINIEYRSDSSVGLIRYYHNNKIVYIAQPFMNGSTIQKVFNYTDNGSYNGVQSYTYLNSDNKWSKSEFIFNNGRLSNIDNKFKLPNYTINFKDGKLNGEFYFYDSLHCSCYYYGNAQDGKIKNIAKFEIGEDLSFRNTFYFVNDKTIKSTTVTDYRRPFEENISINEIPVIVENKKVILDNNTPKIVFNDQLDWMLILKEKSIDSSYNSDLEMIDMSDTTFGAPSPYTLPQKQH
;
A
#
# COMPACT_ATOMS: atom_id res chain seq x y z
N MET A 1 -27.91 15.49 70.80
CA MET A 1 -27.00 16.35 69.99
C MET A 1 -26.53 15.57 68.78
N LYS A 2 -26.96 16.00 67.58
CA LYS A 2 -26.39 15.60 66.28
C LYS A 2 -25.13 16.45 66.03
N LYS A 3 -24.06 15.86 65.46
CA LYS A 3 -23.34 16.41 64.30
C LYS A 3 -22.26 15.44 63.80
N ILE A 4 -22.38 15.13 62.52
CA ILE A 4 -21.38 14.60 61.59
C ILE A 4 -20.26 15.63 61.43
N ILE A 5 -19.01 15.20 61.20
CA ILE A 5 -18.05 15.81 60.24
C ILE A 5 -16.91 14.81 59.96
N LEU A 6 -16.69 14.59 58.66
CA LEU A 6 -15.57 13.94 57.97
C LEU A 6 -14.23 14.69 58.13
N SER A 7 -13.16 14.12 57.56
CA SER A 7 -11.83 14.71 57.21
C SER A 7 -10.72 14.39 58.23
N LEU A 8 -9.46 14.06 57.90
CA LEU A 8 -8.62 13.98 56.70
C LEU A 8 -7.78 12.67 56.85
N GLY A 9 -7.34 11.93 55.84
CA GLY A 9 -6.82 12.33 54.54
C GLY A 9 -5.29 12.46 54.59
N ILE A 10 -4.61 11.72 53.71
CA ILE A 10 -3.17 11.82 53.33
C ILE A 10 -2.24 10.80 54.01
N ILE A 11 -2.21 9.57 53.48
CA ILE A 11 -0.94 8.84 53.32
C ILE A 11 -0.42 9.18 51.93
N ILE A 12 0.77 9.78 51.93
CA ILE A 12 1.58 10.15 50.78
C ILE A 12 1.89 8.86 49.99
N SER A 13 1.17 8.63 48.89
CA SER A 13 1.65 7.74 47.83
C SER A 13 2.34 8.62 46.80
N THR A 14 3.67 8.56 46.84
CA THR A 14 4.59 9.19 45.90
C THR A 14 4.26 8.75 44.47
N THR A 15 3.68 9.67 43.72
CA THR A 15 3.90 9.90 42.29
C THR A 15 4.21 8.66 41.44
N SER A 16 3.16 7.91 41.07
CA SER A 16 3.10 7.34 39.72
C SER A 16 1.94 8.00 38.99
N LEU A 17 2.16 9.25 38.60
CA LEU A 17 1.26 9.95 37.69
C LEU A 17 1.23 9.18 36.37
N ASN A 18 0.20 8.35 36.23
CA ASN A 18 -0.55 8.11 35.01
C ASN A 18 0.28 8.06 33.72
N ALA A 19 0.99 6.95 33.52
CA ALA A 19 1.10 6.40 32.16
C ALA A 19 -0.23 5.74 31.76
N GLN A 20 -1.34 6.48 31.88
CA GLN A 20 -2.49 6.22 31.01
C GLN A 20 -2.05 6.74 29.63
N VAL A 21 -1.48 5.85 28.83
CA VAL A 21 -1.27 6.11 27.41
C VAL A 21 -2.66 6.43 26.84
N LYS A 22 -2.86 7.71 26.49
CA LYS A 22 -4.09 8.26 25.92
C LYS A 22 -4.40 7.59 24.58
N LEU A 23 -4.96 6.39 24.62
CA LEU A 23 -5.61 5.78 23.45
C LEU A 23 -6.86 6.57 23.02
N TYR A 24 -7.42 7.40 23.91
CA TYR A 24 -8.58 8.25 23.63
C TYR A 24 -8.27 9.50 22.81
N ASN A 25 -6.98 9.86 22.60
CA ASN A 25 -6.59 11.05 21.84
C ASN A 25 -5.84 10.72 20.54
N VAL A 26 -5.70 9.44 20.19
CA VAL A 26 -5.24 9.07 18.85
C VAL A 26 -6.49 8.98 17.99
N ASP A 27 -6.76 10.03 17.23
CA ASP A 27 -7.67 9.88 16.11
C ASP A 27 -7.05 8.85 15.17
N LEU A 28 -7.72 7.70 15.05
CA LEU A 28 -7.37 6.66 14.08
C LEU A 28 -7.92 7.13 12.73
N PRO A 29 -7.10 7.72 11.85
CA PRO A 29 -7.62 8.25 10.60
C PRO A 29 -8.16 7.10 9.77
N HIS A 30 -9.30 7.34 9.11
CA HIS A 30 -9.97 6.39 8.24
C HIS A 30 -10.51 5.11 8.93
N PHE A 31 -10.48 5.01 10.27
CA PHE A 31 -11.14 3.93 10.98
C PHE A 31 -12.64 4.21 11.11
N ASN A 32 -13.47 3.35 10.51
CA ASN A 32 -14.91 3.48 10.63
C ASN A 32 -15.41 2.96 11.99
N LYS A 33 -15.74 3.88 12.90
CA LYS A 33 -16.28 3.56 14.23
C LYS A 33 -17.60 2.80 14.19
N SER A 34 -18.34 2.80 13.07
CA SER A 34 -19.55 1.96 12.95
C SER A 34 -19.23 0.47 12.94
N ASN A 35 -17.99 0.08 12.67
CA ASN A 35 -17.55 -1.32 12.62
C ASN A 35 -17.07 -1.82 13.99
N LEU A 36 -17.27 -1.03 15.05
CA LEU A 36 -16.93 -1.44 16.41
C LEU A 36 -17.83 -2.58 16.87
N VAL A 37 -17.20 -3.70 17.19
CA VAL A 37 -17.80 -4.84 17.84
C VAL A 37 -17.62 -4.80 19.35
N LYS A 38 -18.56 -5.44 20.05
CA LYS A 38 -18.53 -5.58 21.51
C LYS A 38 -17.71 -6.82 21.88
N SER A 39 -16.58 -6.61 22.57
CA SER A 39 -15.80 -7.70 23.14
C SER A 39 -16.49 -8.31 24.38
N ALA A 40 -16.21 -9.57 24.66
CA ALA A 40 -16.64 -10.27 25.88
C ALA A 40 -15.53 -10.33 26.93
N LYS A 41 -14.27 -10.28 26.51
CA LYS A 41 -13.10 -10.38 27.39
C LYS A 41 -11.93 -9.56 26.85
N THR A 42 -11.25 -8.84 27.75
CA THR A 42 -9.99 -8.14 27.46
C THR A 42 -8.87 -8.80 28.24
N VAL A 43 -7.78 -9.15 27.57
CA VAL A 43 -6.56 -9.72 28.15
C VAL A 43 -5.44 -8.70 28.04
N LYS A 44 -4.72 -8.49 29.15
CA LYS A 44 -3.60 -7.56 29.23
C LYS A 44 -2.33 -8.32 29.63
N ASN A 45 -1.37 -8.38 28.71
CA ASN A 45 -0.08 -8.98 28.95
C ASN A 45 0.90 -7.94 29.48
N VAL A 46 1.61 -8.30 30.54
CA VAL A 46 2.55 -7.43 31.24
C VAL A 46 3.88 -8.15 31.35
N ASN A 47 4.97 -7.46 31.02
CA ASN A 47 6.31 -8.00 31.22
C ASN A 47 6.58 -8.17 32.72
N ASN A 48 6.97 -9.38 33.13
CA ASN A 48 7.16 -9.70 34.54
C ASN A 48 8.28 -8.91 35.22
N PHE A 49 9.31 -8.51 34.48
CA PHE A 49 10.48 -7.78 34.98
C PHE A 49 10.24 -6.28 35.01
N THR A 50 9.79 -5.70 33.88
CA THR A 50 9.61 -4.25 33.77
C THR A 50 8.26 -3.75 34.28
N LYS A 51 7.32 -4.67 34.55
CA LYS A 51 5.92 -4.39 34.89
C LYS A 51 5.17 -3.56 33.84
N ARG A 52 5.73 -3.46 32.63
CA ARG A 52 5.14 -2.70 31.51
C ARG A 52 4.19 -3.57 30.72
N VAL A 53 3.12 -2.95 30.22
CA VAL A 53 2.18 -3.59 29.30
C VAL A 53 2.90 -3.88 28.00
N THR A 54 2.82 -5.11 27.52
CA THR A 54 3.39 -5.50 26.22
C THR A 54 2.31 -5.65 25.17
N ASN A 55 1.11 -6.08 25.56
CA ASN A 55 -0.01 -6.27 24.64
C ASN A 55 -1.36 -6.14 25.37
N ILE A 56 -2.37 -5.58 24.70
CA ILE A 56 -3.79 -5.66 25.05
C ILE A 56 -4.53 -6.37 23.92
N THR A 57 -5.33 -7.38 24.21
CA THR A 57 -6.08 -8.16 23.20
C THR A 57 -7.51 -8.43 23.66
N GLU A 58 -8.47 -8.28 22.75
CA GLU A 58 -9.90 -8.50 23.01
C GLU A 58 -10.45 -9.74 22.30
N TYR A 59 -11.37 -10.42 22.97
CA TYR A 59 -11.99 -11.66 22.52
C TYR A 59 -13.53 -11.61 22.65
N ASN A 60 -14.24 -12.34 21.80
CA ASN A 60 -15.66 -12.63 21.96
C ASN A 60 -15.89 -13.79 22.96
N ALA A 61 -17.15 -14.14 23.20
CA ALA A 61 -17.53 -15.20 24.13
C ALA A 61 -17.05 -16.60 23.70
N MET A 62 -16.74 -16.79 22.42
CA MET A 62 -16.18 -18.02 21.87
C MET A 62 -14.65 -18.08 21.97
N GLY A 63 -14.00 -17.08 22.55
CA GLY A 63 -12.54 -17.02 22.67
C GLY A 63 -11.83 -16.62 21.37
N GLN A 64 -12.55 -16.11 20.37
CA GLN A 64 -11.97 -15.61 19.12
C GLN A 64 -11.58 -14.14 19.27
N LEU A 65 -10.50 -13.71 18.63
CA LEU A 65 -10.11 -12.30 18.54
C LEU A 65 -11.26 -11.48 17.97
N HIS A 66 -11.73 -10.51 18.73
CA HIS A 66 -12.93 -9.74 18.39
C HIS A 66 -12.91 -8.43 19.20
N GLY A 67 -12.53 -7.35 18.53
CA GLY A 67 -12.19 -6.07 19.15
C GLY A 67 -10.74 -5.66 18.87
N ILE A 68 -10.15 -4.87 19.77
CA ILE A 68 -8.82 -4.28 19.59
C ILE A 68 -7.70 -5.24 20.02
N ASN A 69 -6.58 -5.15 19.30
CA ASN A 69 -5.29 -5.68 19.68
C ASN A 69 -4.24 -4.56 19.59
N ILE A 70 -3.46 -4.35 20.64
CA ILE A 70 -2.46 -3.29 20.72
C ILE A 70 -1.16 -3.90 21.19
N GLU A 71 -0.11 -3.80 20.37
CA GLU A 71 1.24 -4.19 20.74
C GLU A 71 2.05 -2.94 21.11
N TYR A 72 2.78 -3.03 22.22
CA TYR A 72 3.66 -1.96 22.70
C TYR A 72 5.13 -2.29 22.41
N ARG A 73 5.91 -1.27 22.09
CA ARG A 73 7.37 -1.37 21.97
C ARG A 73 8.04 -1.47 23.35
N SER A 74 9.34 -1.77 23.36
CA SER A 74 10.14 -1.83 24.59
C SER A 74 10.17 -0.50 25.36
N ASP A 75 10.07 0.63 24.65
CA ASP A 75 9.95 1.98 25.21
C ASP A 75 8.55 2.33 25.73
N SER A 76 7.57 1.41 25.64
CA SER A 76 6.16 1.59 26.00
C SER A 76 5.34 2.45 25.04
N SER A 77 5.91 2.92 23.92
CA SER A 77 5.14 3.51 22.84
C SER A 77 4.29 2.43 22.16
N VAL A 78 3.14 2.82 21.60
CA VAL A 78 2.32 1.90 20.81
C VAL A 78 3.11 1.52 19.55
N GLY A 79 3.36 0.23 19.37
CA GLY A 79 4.05 -0.33 18.21
C GLY A 79 3.11 -0.59 17.05
N LEU A 80 1.94 -1.16 17.35
CA LEU A 80 0.99 -1.62 16.36
C LEU A 80 -0.41 -1.72 16.97
N ILE A 81 -1.42 -1.33 16.20
CA ILE A 81 -2.84 -1.45 16.54
C ILE A 81 -3.47 -2.31 15.45
N ARG A 82 -4.25 -3.30 15.86
CA ARG A 82 -5.08 -4.11 14.97
C ARG A 82 -6.50 -4.17 15.49
N TYR A 83 -7.45 -4.31 14.58
CA TYR A 83 -8.85 -4.55 14.92
C TYR A 83 -9.32 -5.85 14.29
N TYR A 84 -9.96 -6.70 15.09
CA TYR A 84 -10.41 -8.02 14.67
C TYR A 84 -11.94 -8.14 14.74
N HIS A 85 -12.52 -8.83 13.77
CA HIS A 85 -13.89 -9.31 13.77
C HIS A 85 -13.90 -10.83 13.57
N ASN A 86 -14.14 -11.59 14.64
CA ASN A 86 -14.22 -13.07 14.61
C ASN A 86 -12.95 -13.68 14.00
N ASN A 87 -11.78 -13.40 14.60
CA ASN A 87 -10.44 -13.75 14.15
C ASN A 87 -9.96 -13.07 12.85
N LYS A 88 -10.80 -12.30 12.16
CA LYS A 88 -10.40 -11.63 10.92
C LYS A 88 -9.90 -10.21 11.20
N ILE A 89 -8.73 -9.86 10.68
CA ILE A 89 -8.21 -8.49 10.75
C ILE A 89 -9.02 -7.62 9.80
N VAL A 90 -9.56 -6.52 10.30
CA VAL A 90 -10.30 -5.52 9.50
C VAL A 90 -9.64 -4.14 9.52
N TYR A 91 -8.72 -3.90 10.45
CA TYR A 91 -7.95 -2.66 10.54
C TYR A 91 -6.56 -2.91 11.09
N ILE A 92 -5.58 -2.18 10.56
CA ILE A 92 -4.22 -2.11 11.12
C ILE A 92 -3.77 -0.65 11.12
N ALA A 93 -3.16 -0.19 12.21
CA ALA A 93 -2.47 1.09 12.26
C ALA A 93 -1.12 0.95 12.97
N GLN A 94 -0.09 1.51 12.37
CA GLN A 94 1.25 1.57 12.94
C GLN A 94 1.59 3.05 13.15
N PRO A 95 1.83 3.52 14.38
CA PRO A 95 2.28 4.88 14.62
C PRO A 95 3.82 4.97 14.56
N PHE A 96 4.36 6.16 14.29
CA PHE A 96 5.80 6.43 14.37
C PHE A 96 6.35 6.19 15.78
N MET A 97 7.64 5.84 15.85
CA MET A 97 8.36 5.86 17.12
C MET A 97 8.37 7.29 17.67
N ASN A 98 7.92 7.45 18.91
CA ASN A 98 7.95 8.72 19.66
C ASN A 98 7.16 9.90 19.06
N GLY A 99 6.07 9.64 18.31
CA GLY A 99 5.22 10.70 17.77
C GLY A 99 3.74 10.34 17.68
N SER A 100 2.89 11.34 17.48
CA SER A 100 1.45 11.17 17.20
C SER A 100 1.16 10.89 15.72
N THR A 101 2.18 10.94 14.86
CA THR A 101 2.05 10.71 13.42
C THR A 101 1.82 9.24 13.14
N ILE A 102 0.78 8.94 12.37
CA ILE A 102 0.53 7.58 11.91
C ILE A 102 1.47 7.24 10.76
N GLN A 103 2.19 6.13 10.93
CA GLN A 103 3.18 5.58 10.00
C GLN A 103 2.47 4.90 8.83
N LYS A 104 1.54 3.98 9.16
CA LYS A 104 0.76 3.18 8.22
C LYS A 104 -0.67 2.98 8.74
N VAL A 105 -1.66 3.00 7.85
CA VAL A 105 -3.04 2.57 8.13
C VAL A 105 -3.51 1.64 7.05
N PHE A 106 -4.27 0.61 7.40
CA PHE A 106 -4.88 -0.35 6.49
C PHE A 106 -6.32 -0.64 6.92
N ASN A 107 -7.23 -0.71 5.94
CA ASN A 107 -8.61 -1.13 6.13
C ASN A 107 -8.87 -2.36 5.25
N TYR A 108 -9.52 -3.37 5.83
CA TYR A 108 -9.91 -4.60 5.15
C TYR A 108 -11.40 -4.84 5.33
N THR A 109 -12.00 -5.49 4.34
CA THR A 109 -13.33 -6.10 4.50
C THR A 109 -13.25 -7.38 5.32
N ASP A 110 -14.41 -7.88 5.77
CA ASP A 110 -14.53 -9.18 6.43
C ASP A 110 -14.10 -10.38 5.55
N ASN A 111 -13.92 -10.20 4.25
CA ASN A 111 -13.37 -11.23 3.36
C ASN A 111 -11.84 -11.12 3.17
N GLY A 112 -11.19 -10.16 3.83
CA GLY A 112 -9.75 -9.93 3.74
C GLY A 112 -9.33 -9.01 2.59
N SER A 113 -10.24 -8.54 1.75
CA SER A 113 -9.90 -7.63 0.65
C SER A 113 -9.56 -6.25 1.17
N TYR A 114 -8.55 -5.60 0.59
CA TYR A 114 -8.32 -4.17 0.77
C TYR A 114 -9.55 -3.39 0.34
N ASN A 115 -10.19 -2.70 1.27
CA ASN A 115 -11.32 -1.85 0.95
C ASN A 115 -11.33 -0.71 1.96
N GLY A 116 -10.99 0.47 1.47
CA GLY A 116 -10.70 1.64 2.27
C GLY A 116 -9.32 2.21 1.95
N VAL A 117 -8.79 2.97 2.90
CA VAL A 117 -7.60 3.80 2.66
C VAL A 117 -6.37 3.13 3.26
N GLN A 118 -5.32 2.98 2.45
CA GLN A 118 -3.96 2.83 2.91
C GLN A 118 -3.29 4.20 2.99
N SER A 119 -2.60 4.48 4.09
CA SER A 119 -1.93 5.77 4.29
C SER A 119 -0.48 5.51 4.60
N TYR A 120 0.42 6.17 3.87
CA TYR A 120 1.85 6.05 4.06
C TYR A 120 2.49 7.41 4.30
N THR A 121 3.48 7.43 5.20
CA THR A 121 4.28 8.62 5.46
C THR A 121 5.69 8.43 4.89
N TYR A 122 6.14 9.39 4.09
CA TYR A 122 7.46 9.40 3.48
C TYR A 122 8.11 10.78 3.65
N LEU A 123 9.42 10.85 3.44
CA LEU A 123 10.15 12.12 3.47
C LEU A 123 10.15 12.68 2.04
N ASN A 124 9.64 13.87 1.78
CA ASN A 124 9.65 14.44 0.43
C ASN A 124 11.03 14.98 0.02
N SER A 125 11.14 15.52 -1.20
CA SER A 125 12.37 16.14 -1.73
C SER A 125 12.90 17.29 -0.88
N ASP A 126 12.02 17.97 -0.14
CA ASP A 126 12.35 19.11 0.73
C ASP A 126 12.65 18.70 2.17
N ASN A 127 12.78 17.40 2.44
CA ASN A 127 13.03 16.83 3.77
C ASN A 127 11.90 17.06 4.76
N LYS A 128 10.66 17.16 4.26
CA LYS A 128 9.45 17.27 5.07
C LYS A 128 8.65 15.99 5.01
N TRP A 129 8.11 15.59 6.16
CA TRP A 129 7.17 14.47 6.24
C TRP A 129 5.94 14.78 5.39
N SER A 130 5.66 13.91 4.43
CA SER A 130 4.52 13.97 3.54
C SER A 130 3.74 12.67 3.65
N LYS A 131 2.45 12.74 3.32
CA LYS A 131 1.54 11.60 3.38
C LYS A 131 1.00 11.32 1.98
N SER A 132 0.96 10.05 1.60
CA SER A 132 0.19 9.58 0.46
C SER A 132 -0.88 8.59 0.90
N GLU A 133 -2.06 8.72 0.33
CA GLU A 133 -3.23 7.89 0.58
C GLU A 133 -3.58 7.09 -0.66
N PHE A 134 -3.66 5.77 -0.56
CA PHE A 134 -4.05 4.85 -1.62
C PHE A 134 -5.42 4.29 -1.27
N ILE A 135 -6.40 4.56 -2.11
CA ILE A 135 -7.80 4.21 -1.83
C ILE A 135 -8.17 2.98 -2.63
N PHE A 136 -8.45 1.90 -1.92
CA PHE A 136 -8.85 0.63 -2.51
C PHE A 136 -10.36 0.47 -2.42
N ASN A 137 -10.97 0.07 -3.51
CA ASN A 137 -12.36 -0.31 -3.57
C ASN A 137 -12.44 -1.76 -4.03
N ASN A 138 -12.89 -2.65 -3.12
CA ASN A 138 -12.96 -4.10 -3.35
C ASN A 138 -11.66 -4.68 -3.92
N GLY A 139 -10.53 -4.44 -3.26
CA GLY A 139 -9.21 -4.91 -3.68
C GLY A 139 -8.51 -3.97 -4.66
N ARG A 140 -9.24 -3.21 -5.49
CA ARG A 140 -8.68 -2.40 -6.59
C ARG A 140 -8.25 -1.01 -6.12
N LEU A 141 -7.03 -0.60 -6.47
CA LEU A 141 -6.59 0.78 -6.30
C LEU A 141 -7.41 1.72 -7.20
N SER A 142 -8.09 2.70 -6.61
CA SER A 142 -9.06 3.54 -7.33
C SER A 142 -8.75 5.03 -7.24
N ASN A 143 -7.95 5.43 -6.25
CA ASN A 143 -7.62 6.82 -6.04
C ASN A 143 -6.28 6.94 -5.31
N ILE A 144 -5.55 8.00 -5.59
CA ILE A 144 -4.38 8.42 -4.82
C ILE A 144 -4.63 9.84 -4.30
N ASP A 145 -4.45 10.05 -2.99
CA ASP A 145 -4.59 11.31 -2.26
C ASP A 145 -5.95 12.02 -2.43
N ASN A 146 -7.00 11.28 -2.78
CA ASN A 146 -8.29 11.80 -3.22
C ASN A 146 -8.23 12.76 -4.43
N LYS A 147 -7.05 12.95 -5.03
CA LYS A 147 -6.79 13.90 -6.12
C LYS A 147 -6.69 13.18 -7.46
N PHE A 148 -6.16 11.97 -7.45
CA PHE A 148 -5.82 11.23 -8.64
C PHE A 148 -6.67 9.97 -8.76
N LYS A 149 -7.81 10.11 -9.44
CA LYS A 149 -8.75 9.01 -9.67
C LYS A 149 -8.24 8.13 -10.79
N LEU A 150 -8.08 6.84 -10.49
CA LEU A 150 -7.69 5.85 -11.49
C LEU A 150 -8.94 5.36 -12.23
N PRO A 151 -8.87 5.21 -13.57
CA PRO A 151 -9.98 4.68 -14.35
C PRO A 151 -10.24 3.21 -13.98
N ASN A 152 -11.30 2.64 -14.55
CA ASN A 152 -11.44 1.18 -14.53
C ASN A 152 -10.29 0.54 -15.33
N TYR A 153 -10.12 -0.77 -15.16
CA TYR A 153 -9.14 -1.53 -15.94
C TYR A 153 -9.32 -1.27 -17.44
N THR A 154 -8.27 -0.73 -18.07
CA THR A 154 -8.33 -0.19 -19.43
C THR A 154 -7.01 -0.43 -20.13
N ILE A 155 -7.05 -1.04 -21.32
CA ILE A 155 -5.93 -1.10 -22.26
C ILE A 155 -6.53 -0.96 -23.65
N ASN A 156 -6.11 0.06 -24.39
CA ASN A 156 -6.70 0.42 -25.68
C ASN A 156 -5.65 0.33 -26.79
N PHE A 157 -6.07 -0.18 -27.94
CA PHE A 157 -5.26 -0.22 -29.15
C PHE A 157 -5.96 0.53 -30.28
N LYS A 158 -5.16 1.25 -31.08
CA LYS A 158 -5.58 1.91 -32.31
C LYS A 158 -4.65 1.47 -33.43
N ASP A 159 -5.20 0.95 -34.52
CA ASP A 159 -4.43 0.39 -35.64
C ASP A 159 -3.40 -0.67 -35.17
N GLY A 160 -3.78 -1.44 -34.16
CA GLY A 160 -2.96 -2.46 -33.52
C GLY A 160 -1.85 -1.93 -32.61
N LYS A 161 -1.75 -0.62 -32.34
CA LYS A 161 -0.74 -0.01 -31.46
C LYS A 161 -1.37 0.52 -30.19
N LEU A 162 -0.70 0.36 -29.04
CA LEU A 162 -1.20 0.84 -27.75
C LEU A 162 -1.45 2.35 -27.82
N ASN A 163 -2.66 2.81 -27.48
CA ASN A 163 -3.02 4.20 -27.68
C ASN A 163 -4.02 4.71 -26.64
N GLY A 164 -3.69 5.84 -26.01
CA GLY A 164 -4.45 6.45 -24.94
C GLY A 164 -4.02 5.98 -23.55
N GLU A 165 -4.87 6.29 -22.57
CA GLU A 165 -4.66 5.92 -21.18
C GLU A 165 -4.80 4.41 -21.00
N PHE A 166 -3.95 3.85 -20.13
CA PHE A 166 -4.02 2.46 -19.70
C PHE A 166 -3.89 2.35 -18.19
N TYR A 167 -4.59 1.38 -17.63
CA TYR A 167 -4.57 1.03 -16.21
C TYR A 167 -4.84 -0.46 -16.02
N PHE A 168 -3.90 -1.19 -15.43
CA PHE A 168 -4.04 -2.63 -15.17
C PHE A 168 -3.28 -3.07 -13.92
N TYR A 169 -3.54 -4.30 -13.49
CA TYR A 169 -2.92 -4.93 -12.33
C TYR A 169 -2.22 -6.21 -12.77
N ASP A 170 -0.96 -6.37 -12.36
CA ASP A 170 -0.12 -7.53 -12.59
C ASP A 170 0.08 -8.26 -11.27
N SER A 171 -0.70 -9.33 -11.06
CA SER A 171 -0.59 -10.22 -9.90
C SER A 171 0.53 -11.25 -10.02
N LEU A 172 1.01 -11.55 -11.23
CA LEU A 172 1.88 -12.70 -11.47
C LEU A 172 3.36 -12.36 -11.19
N HIS A 173 3.81 -11.15 -11.51
CA HIS A 173 5.22 -10.77 -11.36
C HIS A 173 5.50 -9.95 -10.11
N CYS A 174 4.64 -8.98 -9.81
CA CYS A 174 4.96 -7.92 -8.87
C CYS A 174 3.83 -7.60 -7.88
N SER A 175 2.62 -8.16 -8.06
CA SER A 175 1.43 -7.70 -7.36
C SER A 175 1.29 -6.17 -7.42
N CYS A 176 1.42 -5.60 -8.62
CA CYS A 176 1.55 -4.17 -8.81
C CYS A 176 0.58 -3.61 -9.85
N TYR A 177 0.28 -2.32 -9.71
CA TYR A 177 -0.58 -1.61 -10.65
C TYR A 177 0.25 -0.80 -11.63
N TYR A 178 -0.11 -0.87 -12.90
CA TYR A 178 0.41 -0.01 -13.94
C TYR A 178 -0.64 1.02 -14.32
N TYR A 179 -0.21 2.28 -14.44
CA TYR A 179 -1.02 3.36 -14.99
C TYR A 179 -0.17 4.18 -15.94
N GLY A 180 -0.68 4.58 -17.08
CA GLY A 180 0.07 5.45 -17.97
C GLY A 180 -0.72 5.90 -19.17
N ASN A 181 0.01 6.50 -20.12
CA ASN A 181 -0.54 6.92 -21.39
C ASN A 181 0.46 6.63 -22.51
N ALA A 182 -0.07 6.15 -23.63
CA ALA A 182 0.69 5.89 -24.85
C ALA A 182 0.08 6.61 -26.04
N GLN A 183 0.90 6.87 -27.06
CA GLN A 183 0.46 7.39 -28.33
C GLN A 183 1.18 6.65 -29.45
N ASP A 184 0.41 6.12 -30.41
CA ASP A 184 0.94 5.33 -31.54
C ASP A 184 1.87 4.19 -31.08
N GLY A 185 1.53 3.54 -29.97
CA GLY A 185 2.25 2.46 -29.32
C GLY A 185 3.45 2.88 -28.47
N LYS A 186 3.84 4.15 -28.47
CA LYS A 186 4.96 4.67 -27.66
C LYS A 186 4.46 5.17 -26.31
N ILE A 187 4.99 4.63 -25.21
CA ILE A 187 4.69 5.10 -23.86
C ILE A 187 5.22 6.54 -23.69
N LYS A 188 4.35 7.44 -23.23
CA LYS A 188 4.71 8.83 -22.87
C LYS A 188 4.97 8.96 -21.38
N ASN A 189 4.16 8.29 -20.57
CA ASN A 189 4.36 8.16 -19.13
C ASN A 189 3.82 6.82 -18.67
N ILE A 190 4.43 6.31 -17.61
CA ILE A 190 3.98 5.11 -16.93
C ILE A 190 4.33 5.23 -15.45
N ALA A 191 3.46 4.73 -14.60
CA ALA A 191 3.62 4.61 -13.17
C ALA A 191 3.39 3.15 -12.78
N LYS A 192 4.24 2.65 -11.88
CA LYS A 192 4.17 1.32 -11.28
C LYS A 192 3.95 1.52 -9.79
N PHE A 193 2.83 1.06 -9.27
CA PHE A 193 2.48 1.10 -7.85
C PHE A 193 2.61 -0.29 -7.26
N GLU A 194 3.69 -0.52 -6.52
CA GLU A 194 4.00 -1.80 -5.90
C GLU A 194 3.63 -1.74 -4.42
N ILE A 195 2.89 -2.74 -3.96
CA ILE A 195 2.57 -2.94 -2.55
C ILE A 195 3.11 -4.32 -2.20
N GLY A 196 4.17 -4.35 -1.41
CA GLY A 196 4.80 -5.58 -0.97
C GLY A 196 3.89 -6.41 -0.07
N GLU A 197 4.19 -7.69 0.07
CA GLU A 197 3.50 -8.60 1.00
C GLU A 197 3.62 -8.14 2.46
N ASP A 198 4.73 -7.48 2.80
CA ASP A 198 5.00 -6.82 4.07
C ASP A 198 4.29 -5.46 4.20
N LEU A 199 3.49 -5.12 3.19
CA LEU A 199 2.71 -3.90 3.08
C LEU A 199 3.57 -2.64 3.01
N SER A 200 4.84 -2.77 2.63
CA SER A 200 5.64 -1.65 2.14
C SER A 200 5.14 -1.21 0.78
N PHE A 201 5.32 0.07 0.44
CA PHE A 201 5.07 0.53 -0.92
C PHE A 201 6.35 0.97 -1.61
N ARG A 202 6.38 0.76 -2.92
CA ARG A 202 7.34 1.34 -3.84
C ARG A 202 6.58 1.82 -5.07
N ASN A 203 6.57 3.13 -5.25
CA ASN A 203 5.94 3.74 -6.42
C ASN A 203 7.00 4.32 -7.32
N THR A 204 6.96 3.92 -8.58
CA THR A 204 7.94 4.32 -9.57
C THR A 204 7.22 5.03 -10.71
N PHE A 205 7.61 6.26 -11.00
CA PHE A 205 7.02 7.10 -12.04
C PHE A 205 8.06 7.37 -13.13
N TYR A 206 7.76 6.99 -14.36
CA TYR A 206 8.58 7.29 -15.53
C TYR A 206 7.89 8.34 -16.40
N PHE A 207 8.62 9.41 -16.66
CA PHE A 207 8.33 10.35 -17.74
C PHE A 207 9.29 10.04 -18.88
N VAL A 208 8.72 9.66 -20.03
CA VAL A 208 9.47 9.16 -21.17
C VAL A 208 9.48 10.23 -22.25
N ASN A 209 10.66 10.58 -22.73
CA ASN A 209 10.85 11.33 -23.97
C ASN A 209 11.68 10.50 -24.96
N ASP A 210 11.90 11.01 -26.16
CA ASP A 210 12.49 10.25 -27.26
C ASP A 210 13.92 9.72 -27.00
N LYS A 211 14.61 10.21 -25.96
CA LYS A 211 16.02 9.86 -25.67
C LYS A 211 16.32 9.57 -24.21
N THR A 212 15.42 9.92 -23.29
CA THR A 212 15.62 9.73 -21.87
C THR A 212 14.33 9.37 -21.14
N ILE A 213 14.50 8.62 -20.06
CA ILE A 213 13.49 8.33 -19.07
C ILE A 213 13.89 9.03 -17.79
N LYS A 214 13.06 9.98 -17.34
CA LYS A 214 13.16 10.51 -15.98
C LYS A 214 12.35 9.61 -15.06
N SER A 215 13.02 8.99 -14.10
CA SER A 215 12.43 8.13 -13.09
C SER A 215 12.39 8.84 -11.74
N THR A 216 11.26 8.75 -11.05
CA THR A 216 11.13 9.09 -9.63
C THR A 216 10.59 7.89 -8.88
N THR A 217 11.36 7.38 -7.92
CA THR A 217 10.96 6.27 -7.05
C THR A 217 10.68 6.78 -5.65
N VAL A 218 9.46 6.59 -5.17
CA VAL A 218 9.05 6.91 -3.79
C VAL A 218 8.90 5.60 -3.03
N THR A 219 9.48 5.55 -1.84
CA THR A 219 9.40 4.39 -0.94
C THR A 219 9.11 4.85 0.48
N ASP A 220 8.58 3.95 1.28
CA ASP A 220 8.34 4.15 2.71
C ASP A 220 9.55 4.72 3.44
N TYR A 221 9.33 5.81 4.20
CA TYR A 221 10.32 6.46 5.07
C TYR A 221 11.60 6.98 4.41
N ARG A 222 11.67 6.94 3.08
CA ARG A 222 12.84 7.38 2.34
C ARG A 222 12.50 8.59 1.49
N ARG A 223 13.55 9.35 1.18
CA ARG A 223 13.43 10.41 0.17
C ARG A 223 13.19 9.78 -1.19
N PRO A 224 12.43 10.45 -2.08
CA PRO A 224 12.38 10.06 -3.46
C PRO A 224 13.78 9.93 -4.04
N PHE A 225 13.97 8.88 -4.81
CA PHE A 225 15.18 8.65 -5.59
C PHE A 225 14.87 9.00 -7.05
N GLU A 226 15.68 9.87 -7.64
CA GLU A 226 15.52 10.28 -9.04
C GLU A 226 16.66 9.73 -9.89
N GLU A 227 16.31 9.20 -11.06
CA GLU A 227 17.27 8.75 -12.07
C GLU A 227 16.93 9.36 -13.43
N ASN A 228 17.97 9.65 -14.22
CA ASN A 228 17.83 9.93 -15.64
C ASN A 228 18.52 8.82 -16.41
N ILE A 229 17.75 8.10 -17.23
CA ILE A 229 18.21 6.93 -17.96
C ILE A 229 18.19 7.28 -19.44
N SER A 230 19.33 7.20 -20.11
CA SER A 230 19.41 7.34 -21.56
C SER A 230 18.89 6.10 -22.25
N ILE A 231 18.07 6.30 -23.28
CA ILE A 231 17.53 5.26 -24.17
C ILE A 231 17.82 5.63 -25.62
N ASN A 232 17.96 4.62 -26.48
CA ASN A 232 18.24 4.84 -27.91
C ASN A 232 16.96 5.18 -28.68
N GLU A 233 15.89 4.43 -28.42
CA GLU A 233 14.57 4.65 -29.01
C GLU A 233 13.49 4.11 -28.05
N ILE A 234 12.29 4.69 -28.10
CA ILE A 234 11.12 4.16 -27.38
C ILE A 234 10.52 3.01 -28.20
N PRO A 235 10.44 1.79 -27.65
CA PRO A 235 9.80 0.68 -28.34
C PRO A 235 8.28 0.92 -28.51
N VAL A 236 7.70 0.34 -29.56
CA VAL A 236 6.28 0.45 -29.88
C VAL A 236 5.55 -0.81 -29.41
N ILE A 237 4.59 -0.64 -28.51
CA ILE A 237 3.73 -1.71 -28.00
C ILE A 237 2.58 -1.93 -28.99
N VAL A 238 2.42 -3.17 -29.44
CA VAL A 238 1.44 -3.59 -30.44
C VAL A 238 0.60 -4.76 -29.95
N GLU A 239 -0.65 -4.87 -30.38
CA GLU A 239 -1.57 -5.93 -29.94
C GLU A 239 -1.26 -7.31 -30.54
N ASN A 240 -0.63 -7.35 -31.72
CA ASN A 240 -0.30 -8.61 -32.40
C ASN A 240 0.87 -8.46 -33.40
N LYS A 241 1.39 -9.60 -33.86
CA LYS A 241 2.56 -9.67 -34.74
C LYS A 241 2.34 -9.09 -36.14
N LYS A 242 1.10 -8.90 -36.60
CA LYS A 242 0.82 -8.39 -37.96
C LYS A 242 1.00 -6.89 -38.10
N VAL A 243 1.19 -6.16 -37.00
CA VAL A 243 1.46 -4.72 -37.04
C VAL A 243 2.82 -4.46 -37.68
N ILE A 244 2.80 -3.71 -38.78
CA ILE A 244 3.98 -3.32 -39.55
C ILE A 244 4.54 -2.02 -38.95
N LEU A 245 5.83 -2.03 -38.62
CA LEU A 245 6.59 -0.88 -38.15
C LEU A 245 7.72 -0.56 -39.13
N ASP A 246 8.27 0.65 -39.03
CA ASP A 246 9.50 1.00 -39.74
C ASP A 246 10.65 0.10 -39.27
N ASN A 247 11.54 -0.33 -40.19
CA ASN A 247 12.54 -1.38 -39.95
C ASN A 247 13.47 -1.18 -38.74
N ASN A 248 13.60 0.05 -38.24
CA ASN A 248 14.48 0.36 -37.12
C ASN A 248 13.74 0.47 -35.78
N THR A 249 12.41 0.60 -35.80
CA THR A 249 11.65 0.84 -34.57
C THR A 249 11.40 -0.49 -33.85
N PRO A 250 11.86 -0.63 -32.59
CA PRO A 250 11.65 -1.84 -31.84
C PRO A 250 10.17 -2.07 -31.53
N LYS A 251 9.76 -3.33 -31.52
CA LYS A 251 8.36 -3.75 -31.33
C LYS A 251 8.23 -4.62 -30.09
N ILE A 252 7.25 -4.30 -29.25
CA ILE A 252 6.82 -5.16 -28.15
C ILE A 252 5.44 -5.68 -28.52
N VAL A 253 5.30 -7.00 -28.64
CA VAL A 253 4.01 -7.62 -28.93
C VAL A 253 3.27 -7.86 -27.62
N PHE A 254 1.99 -7.58 -27.59
CA PHE A 254 1.13 -7.82 -26.45
C PHE A 254 0.63 -9.28 -26.48
N ASN A 255 1.51 -10.26 -26.23
CA ASN A 255 1.20 -11.71 -26.01
C ASN A 255 1.65 -12.56 -24.74
N ASP A 256 2.84 -12.47 -24.06
CA ASP A 256 3.43 -13.05 -22.78
C ASP A 256 4.18 -12.12 -21.72
N GLN A 257 3.81 -12.04 -20.43
CA GLN A 257 4.15 -10.90 -19.50
C GLN A 257 5.63 -10.58 -19.14
N LEU A 258 5.95 -9.28 -19.05
CA LEU A 258 7.16 -8.70 -18.44
C LEU A 258 6.87 -7.40 -17.69
N ASP A 259 7.75 -6.98 -16.77
CA ASP A 259 7.64 -5.66 -16.12
C ASP A 259 7.79 -4.55 -17.17
N TRP A 260 6.71 -3.83 -17.45
CA TRP A 260 6.66 -2.76 -18.48
C TRP A 260 7.69 -1.66 -18.25
N MET A 261 8.13 -1.48 -16.99
CA MET A 261 9.19 -0.54 -16.66
C MET A 261 10.58 -1.04 -17.09
N LEU A 262 10.83 -2.35 -17.07
CA LEU A 262 12.12 -2.93 -17.47
C LEU A 262 12.29 -2.85 -18.98
N ILE A 263 11.24 -3.16 -19.74
CA ILE A 263 11.26 -3.12 -21.21
C ILE A 263 11.67 -1.72 -21.71
N LEU A 264 11.22 -0.66 -21.05
CA LEU A 264 11.60 0.71 -21.40
C LEU A 264 13.08 1.02 -21.13
N LYS A 265 13.72 0.32 -20.19
CA LYS A 265 15.12 0.54 -19.78
C LYS A 265 16.12 -0.33 -20.52
N GLU A 266 15.67 -1.31 -21.28
CA GLU A 266 16.55 -2.31 -21.86
C GLU A 266 17.50 -1.65 -22.87
N LYS A 267 18.75 -1.45 -22.44
CA LYS A 267 19.78 -0.72 -23.19
C LYS A 267 20.27 -1.50 -24.41
N SER A 268 20.04 -2.81 -24.45
CA SER A 268 20.50 -3.75 -25.46
C SER A 268 19.41 -4.04 -26.48
N ILE A 269 18.97 -3.01 -27.20
CA ILE A 269 18.44 -3.24 -28.55
C ILE A 269 19.66 -3.17 -29.47
N ASP A 270 20.48 -4.22 -29.40
CA ASP A 270 21.62 -4.39 -30.30
C ASP A 270 21.07 -4.54 -31.72
N SER A 271 21.70 -3.94 -32.72
CA SER A 271 21.22 -3.87 -34.10
C SER A 271 21.20 -5.22 -34.84
N SER A 272 21.48 -6.31 -34.12
CA SER A 272 21.41 -7.71 -34.56
C SER A 272 20.15 -8.45 -34.06
N TYR A 273 19.28 -7.80 -33.29
CA TYR A 273 18.09 -8.41 -32.68
C TYR A 273 16.90 -8.49 -33.64
N ASN A 274 16.25 -9.66 -33.67
CA ASN A 274 15.01 -9.92 -34.39
C ASN A 274 13.93 -8.92 -33.93
N SER A 275 13.17 -8.35 -34.87
CA SER A 275 12.26 -7.21 -34.66
C SER A 275 11.04 -7.48 -33.75
N ASP A 276 10.99 -8.60 -33.05
CA ASP A 276 9.96 -8.97 -32.08
C ASP A 276 10.67 -9.10 -30.72
N LEU A 277 10.61 -8.05 -29.88
CA LEU A 277 11.34 -8.04 -28.60
C LEU A 277 10.76 -9.02 -27.60
N GLU A 278 9.44 -9.12 -27.49
CA GLU A 278 8.78 -10.04 -26.56
C GLU A 278 7.26 -9.99 -26.76
N MET A 279 6.58 -10.93 -26.12
CA MET A 279 5.14 -11.02 -26.01
C MET A 279 4.74 -10.30 -24.64
N ILE A 280 3.46 -9.93 -24.29
CA ILE A 280 2.75 -9.67 -22.96
C ILE A 280 1.36 -10.41 -22.80
N ASP A 281 1.14 -11.36 -21.84
CA ASP A 281 -0.06 -12.25 -21.71
C ASP A 281 -1.03 -11.70 -20.66
N MET A 282 -2.33 -11.73 -20.93
CA MET A 282 -3.38 -11.22 -20.03
C MET A 282 -4.47 -12.26 -19.76
N SER A 283 -4.30 -13.50 -20.21
CA SER A 283 -5.30 -14.57 -20.02
C SER A 283 -5.53 -14.92 -18.55
N ASP A 284 -4.50 -14.73 -17.70
CA ASP A 284 -4.55 -14.91 -16.24
C ASP A 284 -4.43 -13.61 -15.44
N THR A 285 -4.24 -12.44 -16.07
CA THR A 285 -4.60 -11.19 -15.37
C THR A 285 -6.09 -11.25 -15.15
N THR A 286 -6.52 -11.40 -13.90
CA THR A 286 -7.93 -11.24 -13.61
C THR A 286 -8.34 -9.87 -14.10
N PHE A 287 -9.14 -9.83 -15.18
CA PHE A 287 -10.09 -8.75 -15.43
C PHE A 287 -11.05 -8.74 -14.25
N GLY A 288 -10.60 -8.19 -13.16
CA GLY A 288 -11.16 -8.43 -11.84
C GLY A 288 -10.25 -7.77 -10.84
N ALA A 289 -10.86 -7.20 -9.81
CA ALA A 289 -10.14 -6.76 -8.63
C ALA A 289 -9.05 -7.78 -8.26
N PRO A 290 -7.91 -7.34 -7.69
CA PRO A 290 -7.00 -8.29 -7.05
C PRO A 290 -7.83 -9.25 -6.23
N SER A 291 -7.49 -10.55 -6.28
CA SER A 291 -7.95 -11.43 -5.22
C SER A 291 -7.73 -10.67 -3.91
N PRO A 292 -8.71 -10.63 -2.98
CA PRO A 292 -8.46 -10.20 -1.63
C PRO A 292 -7.05 -10.63 -1.26
N TYR A 293 -6.15 -9.70 -0.95
CA TYR A 293 -4.88 -10.11 -0.36
C TYR A 293 -5.24 -10.69 1.00
N THR A 294 -5.53 -11.99 1.01
CA THR A 294 -5.75 -12.74 2.22
C THR A 294 -4.39 -12.87 2.85
N LEU A 295 -4.13 -12.02 3.86
CA LEU A 295 -3.04 -12.25 4.80
C LEU A 295 -3.05 -13.75 5.15
N PRO A 296 -1.93 -14.47 5.06
CA PRO A 296 -1.87 -15.87 5.41
C PRO A 296 -2.38 -16.05 6.85
N GLN A 297 -3.63 -16.48 6.99
CA GLN A 297 -4.23 -16.72 8.30
C GLN A 297 -3.76 -18.11 8.71
N LYS A 298 -2.75 -18.17 9.59
CA LYS A 298 -2.52 -19.40 10.34
C LYS A 298 -3.79 -19.66 11.15
N GLN A 299 -4.54 -20.69 10.75
CA GLN A 299 -5.54 -21.29 11.62
C GLN A 299 -4.80 -21.79 12.87
N HIS A 300 -5.13 -21.19 14.01
CA HIS A 300 -4.74 -21.66 15.33
C HIS A 300 -5.97 -22.20 16.03
#